data_AF-A0A061QJA9-F1
#
_entry.id   AF-A0A061QJA9-F1
#
_cell.length_a   1.000
_cell.length_b   1.000
_cell.length_c   1.000
_cell.angle_alpha   90.00
_cell.angle_beta   90.00
_cell.angle_gamma   90.00
#
_symmetry.space_group_name_H-M   'P 1'
#
loop_
_entity.id
_entity.type
_entity.pdbx_description
1 polymer ?
#
loop_
_entity_poly.entity_id
_entity_poly.type
_entity_poly.pdbx_seq_one_letter_code
_entity_poly.pdbx_strand_id
1 'polypeptide(L)'
;MYVCICNGLTEKRVLAAARETGERRSVGALYKKMGCKPQCGMCLTHAKTIIKQDDYAAKIRDKAEDCVEAAMGFGHGAPVSL
;
A
#
# COMPACT_ATOMS: atom_id res chain seq x y z
N MET A 1 4.21 -6.05 14.14
CA MET A 1 5.01 -5.34 15.17
C MET A 1 4.42 -3.95 15.46
N TYR A 2 4.82 -3.25 16.53
CA TYR A 2 4.52 -1.81 16.67
C TYR A 2 5.45 -1.00 15.79
N VAL A 3 4.89 -0.02 15.09
CA VAL A 3 5.63 0.94 14.26
C VAL A 3 5.77 2.28 14.98
N CYS A 4 4.71 2.73 15.67
CA CYS A 4 4.73 3.95 16.46
C CYS A 4 4.28 3.66 17.89
N ILE A 5 5.19 3.80 18.86
CA ILE A 5 4.89 3.57 20.27
C ILE A 5 4.05 4.72 20.83
N CYS A 6 4.39 5.98 20.51
CA CYS A 6 3.69 7.17 21.01
C CYS A 6 2.18 7.17 20.70
N ASN A 7 1.80 6.64 19.53
CA ASN A 7 0.42 6.61 19.06
C ASN A 7 -0.18 5.19 19.07
N GLY A 8 0.54 4.19 19.59
CA GLY A 8 0.09 2.79 19.63
C GLY A 8 -0.21 2.18 18.26
N LEU A 9 0.50 2.58 17.20
CA LEU A 9 0.24 2.10 15.84
C LEU A 9 1.01 0.82 15.54
N THR A 10 0.27 -0.24 15.20
CA THR A 10 0.85 -1.49 14.69
C THR A 10 1.10 -1.42 13.19
N GLU A 11 2.04 -2.23 12.71
CA GLU A 11 2.33 -2.39 11.30
C GLU A 11 1.08 -2.71 10.48
N LYS A 12 0.27 -3.67 10.95
CA LYS A 12 -1.01 -4.01 10.31
C LYS A 12 -1.92 -2.80 10.15
N ARG A 13 -2.04 -1.96 11.19
CA ARG A 13 -2.85 -0.74 11.17
C ARG A 13 -2.29 0.31 10.20
N VAL A 14 -0.97 0.49 10.20
CA VAL A 14 -0.30 1.45 9.28
C VAL A 14 -0.48 1.03 7.83
N LEU A 15 -0.27 -0.25 7.52
CA LEU A 15 -0.43 -0.77 6.15
C LEU A 15 -1.89 -0.73 5.69
N ALA A 16 -2.85 -1.12 6.55
CA ALA A 16 -4.28 -1.00 6.24
C ALA A 16 -4.65 0.45 5.90
N ALA A 17 -4.27 1.40 6.76
CA ALA A 17 -4.53 2.81 6.51
C ALA A 17 -3.87 3.33 5.22
N ALA A 18 -2.64 2.90 4.92
CA ALA A 18 -1.95 3.30 3.68
C ALA A 18 -2.65 2.77 2.42
N ARG A 19 -3.24 1.57 2.49
CA ARG A 19 -4.03 0.99 1.40
C ARG A 19 -5.38 1.68 1.24
N GLU A 20 -6.11 1.90 2.35
CA GLU A 20 -7.43 2.51 2.38
C GLU A 20 -7.42 3.98 1.95
N THR A 21 -6.41 4.74 2.39
CA THR A 21 -6.33 6.19 2.11
C THR A 21 -5.61 6.50 0.80
N GLY A 22 -4.89 5.53 0.22
CA GLY A 22 -3.98 5.74 -0.91
C GLY A 22 -2.70 6.51 -0.57
N GLU A 23 -2.51 6.91 0.70
CA GLU A 23 -1.39 7.74 1.14
C GLU A 23 -0.14 6.91 1.38
N ARG A 24 0.51 6.50 0.28
CA ARG A 24 1.69 5.64 0.30
C ARG A 24 3.01 6.40 0.20
N ARG A 25 2.96 7.70 -0.08
CA ARG A 25 4.14 8.54 -0.37
C ARG A 25 4.52 9.46 0.79
N SER A 26 3.55 9.85 1.62
CA SER A 26 3.78 10.73 2.77
C SER A 26 3.30 10.13 4.09
N VAL A 27 4.24 9.72 4.95
CA VAL A 27 3.93 9.21 6.30
C VAL A 27 3.21 10.27 7.15
N GLY A 28 3.58 11.55 7.02
CA GLY A 28 2.91 12.63 7.76
C GLY A 28 1.45 12.81 7.34
N ALA A 29 1.17 12.73 6.04
CA ALA A 29 -0.20 12.79 5.54
C ALA A 29 -1.00 11.55 5.96
N LEU A 30 -0.39 10.36 5.96
CA LEU A 30 -1.01 9.15 6.46
C LEU A 30 -1.41 9.29 7.94
N TYR A 31 -0.48 9.75 8.79
CA TYR A 31 -0.76 9.95 10.22
C TYR A 31 -1.91 10.94 10.43
N LYS A 32 -1.92 12.04 9.64
CA LYS A 32 -3.01 13.01 9.64
C LYS A 32 -4.35 12.38 9.25
N LYS A 33 -4.38 11.51 8.23
CA LYS A 33 -5.58 10.75 7.83
C LYS A 33 -6.03 9.75 8.89
N MET A 34 -5.09 9.19 9.66
CA MET A 34 -5.38 8.35 10.83
C MET A 34 -5.80 9.16 12.07
N GLY A 35 -5.92 10.49 11.97
CA GLY A 35 -6.34 11.35 13.07
C GLY A 35 -5.29 11.59 14.14
N CYS A 36 -4.00 11.36 13.83
CA CYS A 36 -2.90 11.59 14.79
C CYS A 36 -1.74 12.37 14.16
N LYS A 37 -0.80 12.80 15.00
CA LYS A 37 0.48 13.38 14.56
C LYS A 37 1.65 12.62 15.19
N PRO A 38 2.80 12.49 14.50
CA PRO A 38 4.00 11.94 15.12
C PRO A 38 4.41 12.79 16.34
N GLN A 39 4.77 12.13 17.46
CA GLN A 39 5.26 12.83 18.66
C GLN A 39 6.79 12.95 18.67
N CYS A 40 7.51 11.81 18.68
CA CYS A 40 8.98 11.79 18.70
C CYS A 40 9.63 11.62 17.31
N GLY A 41 8.86 11.26 16.28
CA GLY A 41 9.35 11.09 14.90
C GLY A 41 10.20 9.84 14.64
N MET A 42 10.61 9.07 15.65
CA MET A 42 11.50 7.90 15.47
C MET A 42 10.90 6.81 14.57
N CYS A 43 9.58 6.72 14.51
CA CYS A 43 8.86 5.78 13.66
C CYS A 43 8.87 6.11 12.17
N LEU A 44 9.18 7.36 11.77
CA LEU A 44 8.89 7.87 10.43
C LEU A 44 9.65 7.12 9.33
N THR A 45 10.95 6.87 9.55
CA THR A 45 11.78 6.14 8.57
C THR A 45 11.29 4.71 8.41
N HIS A 46 11.04 4.01 9.51
CA HIS A 46 10.56 2.62 9.47
C HIS A 46 9.16 2.52 8.85
N ALA A 47 8.23 3.40 9.23
CA ALA A 47 6.90 3.49 8.64
C ALA A 47 6.97 3.69 7.12
N LYS A 48 7.84 4.60 6.65
CA LYS A 48 8.05 4.83 5.21
C LYS A 48 8.55 3.58 4.50
N THR A 49 9.46 2.82 5.11
CA THR A 49 10.02 1.60 4.53
C THR A 49 8.95 0.53 4.35
N ILE A 50 8.18 0.21 5.41
CA ILE A 50 7.15 -0.83 5.33
C ILE A 50 6.04 -0.48 4.34
N ILE A 51 5.65 0.80 4.26
CA ILE A 51 4.63 1.26 3.31
C ILE A 51 5.14 1.12 1.86
N LYS A 52 6.41 1.47 1.62
CA LYS A 52 7.03 1.28 0.30
C LYS A 52 7.16 -0.18 -0.09
N GLN A 53 7.54 -1.05 0.85
CA GLN A 53 7.63 -2.48 0.61
C GLN A 53 6.25 -3.06 0.27
N ASP A 54 5.22 -2.64 0.99
CA ASP A 54 3.83 -3.03 0.72
C ASP A 54 3.36 -2.58 -0.68
N ASP A 55 3.64 -1.32 -1.05
CA ASP A 55 3.32 -0.77 -2.37
C ASP A 55 4.05 -1.51 -3.49
N TYR A 56 5.32 -1.86 -3.29
CA TYR A 56 6.10 -2.62 -4.26
C TYR A 56 5.56 -4.05 -4.39
N ALA A 57 5.27 -4.72 -3.27
CA ALA A 57 4.70 -6.07 -3.27
C ALA A 57 3.34 -6.11 -3.99
N ALA A 58 2.49 -5.10 -3.78
CA ALA A 58 1.22 -4.97 -4.51
C ALA A 58 1.46 -4.87 -6.03
N LYS A 59 2.35 -3.97 -6.47
CA LYS A 59 2.67 -3.80 -7.89
C LYS A 59 3.25 -5.04 -8.55
N ILE A 60 4.06 -5.80 -7.82
CA ILE A 60 4.61 -7.07 -8.32
C ILE A 60 3.50 -8.11 -8.49
N ARG A 61 2.57 -8.21 -7.53
CA ARG A 61 1.41 -9.11 -7.66
C ARG A 61 0.55 -8.71 -8.86
N ASP A 62 0.18 -7.43 -8.96
CA ASP A 62 -0.66 -6.92 -10.05
C ASP A 62 0.03 -7.22 -11.41
N LYS A 63 1.35 -6.99 -11.50
CA LYS A 63 2.13 -7.33 -12.70
C LYS A 63 2.19 -8.84 -12.99
N ALA A 64 2.24 -9.67 -11.95
CA ALA A 64 2.24 -11.12 -12.12
C ALA A 64 0.87 -11.60 -12.64
N GLU A 65 -0.22 -11.03 -12.15
CA GLU A 65 -1.58 -11.28 -12.63
C GLU A 65 -1.72 -10.90 -14.11
N ASP A 66 -1.20 -9.72 -14.50
CA ASP A 66 -1.15 -9.29 -15.90
C ASP A 66 -0.38 -10.29 -16.80
N CYS A 67 0.77 -10.79 -16.33
CA CYS A 67 1.56 -11.77 -17.07
C CYS A 67 0.84 -13.12 -17.18
N VAL A 68 0.09 -13.53 -16.16
CA VAL A 68 -0.71 -14.76 -16.17
C VAL A 68 -1.83 -14.65 -17.20
N GLU A 69 -2.58 -13.54 -17.21
CA GLU A 69 -3.62 -13.28 -18.22
C GLU A 69 -3.05 -13.27 -19.65
N ALA A 70 -1.92 -12.59 -19.85
CA ALA A 70 -1.24 -12.57 -21.13
C ALA A 70 -0.78 -13.98 -21.58
N ALA A 71 -0.35 -14.83 -20.66
CA ALA A 71 0.08 -16.21 -20.95
C ALA A 71 -1.09 -17.18 -21.17
N MET A 72 -2.24 -16.96 -20.52
CA MET A 72 -3.43 -17.80 -20.65
C MET A 72 -4.27 -17.50 -21.89
N GLY A 73 -3.95 -16.44 -22.64
CA GLY A 73 -4.53 -16.22 -23.97
C GLY A 73 -6.03 -15.88 -23.95
N PHE A 74 -6.56 -15.33 -22.84
CA PHE A 74 -7.88 -14.69 -22.86
C PHE A 74 -7.77 -13.33 -23.57
N GLY A 75 -7.55 -13.40 -24.89
CA GLY A 75 -7.77 -12.27 -25.77
C GLY A 75 -9.20 -11.78 -25.54
N HIS A 76 -9.33 -10.49 -25.23
CA HIS A 76 -10.63 -9.85 -25.22
C HIS A 76 -11.34 -10.20 -26.52
N GLY A 77 -12.46 -10.91 -26.40
CA GLY A 77 -13.25 -11.36 -27.54
C GLY A 77 -13.47 -10.19 -28.49
N ALA A 78 -13.19 -10.43 -29.77
CA ALA A 78 -13.49 -9.48 -30.83
C ALA A 78 -14.94 -8.99 -30.69
N PRO A 79 -15.24 -7.70 -30.97
CA PRO A 79 -16.62 -7.25 -31.00
C PRO A 79 -17.36 -8.07 -32.06
N VAL A 80 -18.37 -8.83 -31.63
CA VAL A 80 -19.35 -9.45 -32.53
C VAL A 80 -19.99 -8.31 -33.31
N SER A 81 -19.61 -8.20 -34.57
CA SER A 81 -20.20 -7.26 -35.52
C SER A 81 -21.65 -7.69 -35.78
N LEU A 82 -22.60 -6.77 -35.60
CA LEU A 82 -23.99 -6.87 -36.05
C LEU A 82 -24.24 -5.76 -37.07
#